data_AF-A0A9X8QM40-F1
#
_entry.id   AF-A0A9X8QM40-F1
#
_cell.length_a   1.000
_cell.length_b   1.000
_cell.length_c   1.000
_cell.angle_alpha   90.00
_cell.angle_beta   90.00
_cell.angle_gamma   90.00
#
_symmetry.space_group_name_H-M   'P 1'
#
loop_
_entity.id
_entity.type
_entity.pdbx_description
1 polymer ?
#
loop_
_entity_poly.entity_id
_entity_poly.type
_entity_poly.pdbx_seq_one_letter_code
_entity_poly.pdbx_strand_id
1 'polypeptide(L)' 'MLRYEDLKPDSREKIERLMRVRGLSLNEAMEELVIHSIAMGGLTLAGRPKAKVTSILGPPKKCGTK' A
#
# COMPACT_ATOMS: atom_id res chain seq x y z
N MET A 1 -13.29 -12.33 -8.10
CA MET A 1 -12.83 -11.27 -9.03
C MET A 1 -13.22 -9.94 -8.40
N LEU A 2 -12.28 -9.02 -8.20
CA LEU A 2 -12.57 -7.72 -7.58
C LEU A 2 -13.44 -6.90 -8.56
N ARG A 3 -14.60 -6.40 -8.11
CA ARG A 3 -15.49 -5.60 -8.98
C ARG A 3 -15.13 -4.12 -8.87
N TYR A 4 -15.21 -3.39 -9.98
CA TYR A 4 -14.87 -1.97 -10.02
C TYR A 4 -15.74 -1.14 -9.05
N GLU A 5 -17.00 -1.52 -8.88
CA GLU A 5 -17.93 -0.82 -7.98
C GLU A 5 -17.54 -0.94 -6.50
N ASP A 6 -16.82 -2.01 -6.13
CA ASP A 6 -16.39 -2.27 -4.75
C ASP A 6 -15.13 -1.46 -4.38
N LEU A 7 -14.51 -0.75 -5.34
CA LEU A 7 -13.32 0.04 -5.08
C LEU A 7 -13.65 1.31 -4.27
N LYS A 8 -12.70 1.71 -3.42
CA LYS A 8 -12.76 3.01 -2.74
C LYS A 8 -12.84 4.15 -3.78
N PRO A 9 -13.55 5.25 -3.49
CA PRO A 9 -13.69 6.38 -4.41
C PRO A 9 -12.35 6.88 -4.97
N ASP A 10 -11.35 7.05 -4.11
CA ASP A 10 -10.01 7.51 -4.50
C ASP A 10 -9.31 6.57 -5.50
N SER A 11 -9.54 5.26 -5.39
CA SER A 11 -8.99 4.27 -6.32
C SER A 11 -9.69 4.33 -7.67
N ARG A 12 -11.01 4.56 -7.68
CA ARG A 12 -11.80 4.74 -8.91
C ARG A 12 -11.35 5.98 -9.66
N GLU A 13 -11.19 7.10 -8.97
CA GLU A 13 -10.73 8.35 -9.59
C GLU A 13 -9.35 8.19 -10.26
N LYS A 14 -8.43 7.46 -9.62
CA LYS A 14 -7.10 7.18 -10.20
C LYS A 14 -7.19 6.33 -11.47
N ILE A 15 -8.07 5.32 -11.48
CA ILE A 15 -8.30 4.48 -12.65
C ILE A 15 -8.90 5.30 -13.79
N GLU A 16 -9.95 6.08 -13.52
CA GLU A 16 -10.58 6.96 -14.53
C GLU A 16 -9.59 7.99 -15.09
N ARG A 17 -8.72 8.54 -14.25
CA ARG A 17 -7.66 9.45 -14.67
C ARG A 17 -6.67 8.76 -15.61
N LEU A 18 -6.23 7.54 -15.29
CA LEU A 18 -5.34 6.76 -16.16
C LEU A 18 -5.99 6.46 -17.51
N MET A 19 -7.25 6.03 -17.51
CA MET A 19 -8.03 5.80 -18.73
C MET A 19 -8.11 7.07 -19.58
N ARG A 20 -8.42 8.23 -18.97
CA ARG A 20 -8.57 9.49 -19.70
C ARG A 20 -7.25 10.05 -20.23
N VAL A 21 -6.18 10.01 -19.44
CA VAL A 21 -4.90 10.64 -19.81
C VAL A 21 -4.13 9.80 -20.83
N ARG A 22 -4.24 8.46 -20.74
CA ARG A 22 -3.43 7.54 -21.54
C ARG A 22 -4.23 6.75 -22.57
N GLY A 23 -5.56 6.94 -22.61
CA GLY A 23 -6.45 6.20 -23.52
C GLY A 23 -6.56 4.71 -23.18
N LEU A 24 -6.27 4.32 -21.94
CA LEU A 24 -6.28 2.92 -21.51
C LEU A 24 -7.71 2.42 -21.31
N SER A 25 -7.92 1.13 -21.59
CA SER A 25 -9.13 0.41 -21.14
C SER A 25 -9.13 0.25 -19.61
N LEU A 26 -10.30 -0.07 -19.05
CA LEU A 26 -10.44 -0.30 -17.60
C LEU A 26 -9.48 -1.38 -17.10
N ASN A 27 -9.34 -2.48 -17.84
CA ASN A 27 -8.44 -3.57 -17.46
C ASN A 27 -6.98 -3.13 -17.46
N GLU A 28 -6.53 -2.44 -18.51
CA GLU A 28 -5.15 -1.95 -18.61
C GLU A 28 -4.84 -0.92 -17.51
N ALA A 29 -5.76 0.00 -17.24
CA ALA A 29 -5.60 0.99 -16.17
C ALA A 29 -5.53 0.33 -14.79
N MET A 30 -6.35 -0.70 -14.55
CA MET A 30 -6.29 -1.47 -13.30
C MET A 30 -4.99 -2.26 -13.18
N GLU A 31 -4.56 -2.93 -14.23
CA GLU A 31 -3.32 -3.70 -14.26
C GLU A 31 -2.11 -2.82 -13.99
N GLU A 32 -2.05 -1.64 -14.60
CA GLU A 32 -0.97 -0.68 -14.38
C GLU A 32 -0.92 -0.22 -12.91
N LEU A 33 -2.08 0.08 -12.32
CA LEU A 33 -2.18 0.51 -10.93
C LEU A 33 -1.75 -0.60 -9.95
N VAL A 34 -2.11 -1.85 -10.26
CA VAL A 34 -1.67 -3.03 -9.49
C VAL A 34 -0.16 -3.21 -9.60
N ILE A 35 0.41 -3.21 -10.81
CA ILE A 35 1.85 -3.35 -11.03
C ILE A 35 2.62 -2.25 -10.31
N HIS A 36 2.17 -1.00 -10.43
CA HIS A 36 2.77 0.14 -9.73
C HIS A 36 2.72 -0.06 -8.22
N SER A 37 1.57 -0.50 -7.67
CA SER A 37 1.45 -0.74 -6.24
C SER A 37 2.41 -1.83 -5.75
N ILE A 38 2.63 -2.88 -6.53
CA ILE A 38 3.57 -3.97 -6.21
C ILE A 38 5.00 -3.44 -6.24
N ALA A 39 5.38 -2.71 -7.29
CA ALA A 39 6.71 -2.13 -7.45
C ALA A 39 7.06 -1.16 -6.30
N MET A 40 6.07 -0.43 -5.79
CA MET A 40 6.23 0.49 -4.66
C MET A 40 6.18 -0.20 -3.27
N GLY A 41 6.16 -1.54 -3.23
CA GLY A 41 6.12 -2.28 -1.97
C GLY A 41 4.74 -2.29 -1.29
N GLY A 42 3.66 -2.02 -2.03
CA GLY A 42 2.29 -2.04 -1.53
C GLY A 42 1.90 -3.37 -0.89
N LEU A 43 2.43 -4.50 -1.38
CA LEU A 43 2.22 -5.82 -0.76
C LEU A 43 2.84 -5.92 0.65
N THR A 44 3.99 -5.27 0.86
CA THR A 44 4.61 -5.19 2.19
C THR A 44 3.78 -4.34 3.16
N LEU A 45 3.10 -3.31 2.66
CA LEU A 45 2.21 -2.45 3.47
C LEU A 45 0.85 -3.10 3.75
N ALA A 46 0.31 -3.88 2.81
CA ALA A 46 -1.01 -4.49 2.92
C ALA A 46 -1.05 -5.68 3.88
N GLY A 47 0.05 -6.44 4.00
CA GLY A 47 0.07 -7.70 4.74
C GLY A 47 0.95 -7.73 6.00
N ARG A 48 1.76 -6.69 6.26
CA ARG A 48 2.66 -6.70 7.43
C ARG A 48 1.97 -6.04 8.62
N PRO A 49 1.49 -6.79 9.62
CA PRO A 49 1.07 -6.18 10.88
C PRO A 49 2.25 -5.36 11.40
N LYS A 50 2.03 -4.04 11.57
CA LYS A 50 3.03 -3.20 12.23
C LYS A 50 3.32 -3.83 13.59
N ALA A 51 4.59 -4.14 13.85
CA ALA A 51 5.01 -4.58 15.18
C ALA A 51 4.47 -3.56 16.19
N LYS A 52 3.83 -4.04 17.27
CA LYS A 52 3.42 -3.15 18.35
C LYS A 52 4.66 -2.45 18.86
N VAL A 53 4.69 -1.12 18.76
CA VAL A 53 5.71 -0.30 19.40
C VAL A 53 5.52 -0.49 20.91
N THR A 54 6.33 -1.35 21.51
CA THR A 54 6.46 -1.41 22.96
C THR A 54 7.40 -0.29 23.39
N SER A 55 6.86 0.68 24.13
CA SER A 55 7.71 1.61 24.86
C SER A 55 8.51 0.78 25.87
N ILE A 56 9.84 0.88 25.83
CA ILE A 56 10.69 0.37 26.90
C ILE A 56 10.45 1.31 28.08
N LEU A 57 9.43 1.02 28.89
CA LEU A 57 9.17 1.69 30.16
C LEU A 57 10.19 1.19 31.17
N GLY A 58 11.41 1.69 31.05
CA GLY A 58 12.48 1.42 31.98
C GLY A 58 13.69 2.29 31.67
N PRO A 59 14.45 2.73 32.69
CA PRO A 59 15.73 3.35 32.44
C PRO A 59 16.60 2.37 31.63
N PRO A 60 17.47 2.85 30.72
CA PRO A 60 18.38 1.99 29.99
C PRO A 60 19.12 1.09 30.99
N LYS A 61 18.98 -0.23 30.85
CA LYS A 61 19.81 -1.17 31.61
C LYS A 61 21.25 -0.76 31.35
N LYS A 62 22.01 -0.47 32.41
CA LYS A 62 23.44 -0.19 32.30
C LYS A 62 24.05 -1.33 31.50
N CYS A 63 24.44 -1.04 30.26
CA CYS A 63 25.19 -1.98 29.44
C CYS A 63 26.48 -2.23 30.22
N GLY A 64 26.71 -3.49 30.59
CA GLY A 64 27.79 -3.86 31.49
C GLY A 64 29.13 -3.41 30.94
N THR A 65 29.76 -2.45 31.62
CA THR A 65 31.21 -2.32 31.63
C THR A 65 31.69 -3.18 32.80
N LYS A 66 32.18 -4.37 32.48
CA LYS A 66 33.15 -5.11 33.29
C LYS A 66 34.28 -5.53 32.37
#